data_AF-A0A6G1MAC9-F1
#
_entry.id   AF-A0A6G1MAC9-F1
#
_cell.length_a   1.000
_cell.length_b   1.000
_cell.length_c   1.000
_cell.angle_alpha   90.00
_cell.angle_beta   90.00
_cell.angle_gamma   90.00
#
_symmetry.space_group_name_H-M   'P 1'
#
loop_
_entity.id
_entity.type
_entity.pdbx_description
1 polymer ?
#
loop_
_entity_poly.entity_id
_entity_poly.type
_entity_poly.pdbx_seq_one_letter_code
_entity_poly.pdbx_strand_id
1 'polypeptide(L)'
;MSQTGSTGADKDHAIYKMADKDGQFRRKPSSFRSFISADPNSEFPAEKDRYVLYLNWGCPWAHRANIVRSLKGLEDIIQLVVMDFTLTPEGWVFNGNNGTMEKDPLYGFTKLSALYFKAKPDYEGRYTVPLIWDKKTETIVNNESSEIIRMLFTAFDEFLPESEREVNKPGGGYYPENLRKEIDEMNEWVYDKINNGVYKTGFASTQEAYLSNVVPLFESLDRVEKHLSNRGTKYLFGDHITEADIR
;
A
#
# COMPACT_ATOMS: atom_id res chain seq x y z
N MET A 1 -2.68 32.04 12.57
CA MET A 1 -3.11 31.01 13.53
C MET A 1 -4.56 30.65 13.23
N SER A 2 -4.78 29.60 12.44
CA SER A 2 -6.10 29.00 12.25
C SER A 2 -6.12 27.72 13.09
N GLN A 3 -6.71 27.82 14.28
CA GLN A 3 -7.10 26.64 15.05
C GLN A 3 -8.42 26.14 14.44
N THR A 4 -8.36 25.19 13.52
CA THR A 4 -9.52 24.32 13.26
C THR A 4 -9.48 23.22 14.31
N GLY A 5 -9.95 23.55 15.51
CA GLY A 5 -10.25 22.56 16.52
C GLY A 5 -11.33 21.63 15.97
N SER A 6 -10.98 20.36 15.78
CA SER A 6 -11.94 19.27 15.63
C SER A 6 -12.89 19.32 16.83
N THR A 7 -14.10 19.83 16.63
CA THR A 7 -15.17 19.76 17.63
C THR A 7 -15.41 18.29 17.98
N GLY A 8 -15.55 17.96 19.26
CA GLY A 8 -15.65 16.58 19.76
C GLY A 8 -16.77 15.71 19.18
N ALA A 9 -17.68 16.29 18.37
CA ALA A 9 -18.76 15.58 17.69
C ALA A 9 -18.28 14.68 16.52
N ASP A 10 -17.10 14.91 15.95
CA ASP A 10 -16.64 14.18 14.74
C ASP A 10 -16.07 12.79 15.07
N LYS A 11 -15.62 12.56 16.32
CA LYS A 11 -14.96 11.32 16.75
C LYS A 11 -15.89 10.10 16.83
N ASP A 12 -17.21 10.30 16.83
CA ASP A 12 -18.19 9.21 16.90
C ASP A 12 -18.55 8.62 15.53
N HIS A 13 -18.05 9.21 14.43
CA HIS A 13 -18.31 8.72 13.08
C HIS A 13 -17.77 7.29 12.90
N ALA A 14 -18.55 6.45 12.20
CA ALA A 14 -18.24 5.03 12.04
C ALA A 14 -16.85 4.78 11.40
N ILE A 15 -16.35 5.72 10.59
CA ILE A 15 -15.02 5.60 9.97
C ILE A 15 -13.88 5.61 10.98
N TYR A 16 -14.08 6.20 12.18
CA TYR A 16 -13.07 6.27 13.23
C TYR A 16 -13.18 5.10 14.23
N LYS A 17 -14.24 4.31 14.15
CA LYS A 17 -14.44 3.09 14.97
C LYS A 17 -13.75 1.90 14.31
N MET A 18 -12.52 1.64 14.73
CA MET A 18 -11.67 0.62 14.12
C MET A 18 -11.77 -0.75 14.81
N ALA A 19 -12.00 -0.80 16.13
CA ALA A 19 -12.12 -2.05 16.88
C ALA A 19 -13.52 -2.69 16.77
N ASP A 20 -13.54 -4.01 16.82
CA ASP A 20 -14.75 -4.81 16.99
C ASP A 20 -15.22 -4.80 18.46
N LYS A 21 -16.37 -5.44 18.74
CA LYS A 21 -16.99 -5.45 20.08
C LYS A 21 -16.12 -6.06 21.18
N ASP A 22 -15.20 -6.96 20.83
CA ASP A 22 -14.25 -7.57 21.76
C ASP A 22 -12.97 -6.73 21.96
N GLY A 23 -12.92 -5.54 21.35
CA GLY A 23 -11.82 -4.60 21.44
C GLY A 23 -10.66 -4.87 20.50
N GLN A 24 -10.74 -5.91 19.66
CA GLN A 24 -9.72 -6.24 18.68
C GLN A 24 -9.94 -5.49 17.36
N PHE A 25 -8.88 -4.98 16.75
CA PHE A 25 -8.93 -4.49 15.37
C PHE A 25 -8.71 -5.63 14.39
N ARG A 26 -9.66 -5.84 13.47
CA ARG A 26 -9.55 -6.80 12.37
C ARG A 26 -9.58 -6.08 11.03
N ARG A 27 -8.46 -6.19 10.29
CA ARG A 27 -8.35 -5.59 8.96
C ARG A 27 -9.23 -6.35 7.98
N LYS A 28 -10.12 -5.62 7.29
CA LYS A 28 -10.88 -6.18 6.17
C LYS A 28 -9.96 -6.35 4.95
N PRO A 29 -10.06 -7.47 4.21
CA PRO A 29 -9.24 -7.71 3.04
C PRO A 29 -9.60 -6.75 1.89
N SER A 30 -8.60 -6.48 1.05
CA SER A 30 -8.71 -5.74 -0.22
C SER A 30 -9.60 -6.51 -1.22
N SER A 31 -10.35 -5.78 -2.06
CA SER A 31 -11.42 -6.36 -2.89
C SER A 31 -11.09 -6.43 -4.38
N PHE A 32 -10.25 -5.53 -4.89
CA PHE A 32 -9.83 -5.51 -6.29
C PHE A 32 -8.45 -6.16 -6.38
N ARG A 33 -8.36 -7.26 -7.12
CA ARG A 33 -7.23 -8.22 -7.09
C ARG A 33 -6.76 -8.64 -8.47
N SER A 34 -7.09 -7.87 -9.51
CA SER A 34 -6.59 -8.12 -10.86
C SER A 34 -5.13 -7.67 -10.98
N PHE A 35 -4.45 -8.10 -12.04
CA PHE A 35 -3.02 -7.86 -12.23
C PHE A 35 -2.75 -7.18 -13.57
N ILE A 36 -1.84 -6.21 -13.54
CA ILE A 36 -1.19 -5.74 -14.76
C ILE A 36 -0.17 -6.80 -15.18
N SER A 37 -0.16 -7.16 -16.47
CA SER A 37 0.71 -8.21 -17.02
C SER A 37 1.48 -7.71 -18.23
N ALA A 38 2.68 -8.27 -18.46
CA ALA A 38 3.44 -8.05 -19.69
C ALA A 38 2.84 -8.75 -20.92
N ASP A 39 1.87 -9.67 -20.72
CA ASP A 39 1.14 -10.27 -21.84
C ASP A 39 0.20 -9.23 -22.48
N PRO A 40 0.40 -8.84 -23.75
CA PRO A 40 -0.43 -7.86 -24.44
C PRO A 40 -1.89 -8.31 -24.59
N ASN A 41 -2.19 -9.59 -24.43
CA ASN A 41 -3.54 -10.16 -24.51
C ASN A 41 -4.23 -10.30 -23.15
N SER A 42 -3.58 -9.90 -22.06
CA SER A 42 -4.20 -9.92 -20.73
C SER A 42 -5.34 -8.90 -20.62
N GLU A 43 -6.13 -8.97 -19.54
CA GLU A 43 -7.18 -7.98 -19.26
C GLU A 43 -6.57 -6.57 -19.06
N PHE A 44 -5.43 -6.51 -18.36
CA PHE A 44 -4.68 -5.29 -18.06
C PHE A 44 -3.23 -5.42 -18.55
N PRO A 45 -2.96 -5.29 -19.86
CA PRO A 45 -1.60 -5.31 -20.39
C PRO A 45 -0.83 -4.07 -19.96
N ALA A 46 0.45 -4.23 -19.66
CA ALA A 46 1.34 -3.12 -19.34
C ALA A 46 1.43 -2.15 -20.53
N GLU A 47 1.11 -0.88 -20.30
CA GLU A 47 1.08 0.16 -21.33
C GLU A 47 1.47 1.50 -20.71
N LYS A 48 2.27 2.30 -21.43
CA LYS A 48 2.58 3.68 -21.05
C LYS A 48 1.31 4.53 -21.03
N ASP A 49 1.24 5.46 -20.09
CA ASP A 49 0.14 6.41 -19.97
C ASP A 49 -1.25 5.78 -19.80
N ARG A 50 -1.36 4.52 -19.38
CA ARG A 50 -2.65 3.86 -19.11
C ARG A 50 -3.06 3.88 -17.64
N TYR A 51 -2.11 3.72 -16.74
CA TYR A 51 -2.40 3.45 -15.33
C TYR A 51 -2.14 4.66 -14.44
N VAL A 52 -2.95 4.81 -13.39
CA VAL A 52 -2.80 5.82 -12.35
C VAL A 52 -2.67 5.15 -10.99
N LEU A 53 -1.63 5.49 -10.23
CA LEU A 53 -1.48 5.14 -8.83
C LEU A 53 -2.04 6.27 -7.96
N TYR A 54 -3.13 6.00 -7.25
CA TYR A 54 -3.66 6.89 -6.22
C TYR A 54 -3.08 6.51 -4.86
N LEU A 55 -2.53 7.48 -4.14
CA LEU A 55 -1.97 7.26 -2.81
C LEU A 55 -2.18 8.41 -1.83
N ASN A 56 -1.88 8.13 -0.57
CA ASN A 56 -1.72 9.11 0.49
C ASN A 56 -0.33 8.92 1.11
N TRP A 57 0.44 9.99 1.27
CA TRP A 57 1.81 9.94 1.79
C TRP A 57 1.93 9.38 3.23
N GLY A 58 0.88 9.52 4.05
CA GLY A 58 0.83 8.97 5.40
C GLY A 58 0.46 7.48 5.47
N CYS A 59 0.13 6.84 4.35
CA CYS A 59 -0.26 5.43 4.32
C CYS A 59 0.96 4.53 4.03
N PRO A 60 1.41 3.67 4.97
CA PRO A 60 2.56 2.79 4.75
C PRO A 60 2.33 1.78 3.61
N TRP A 61 1.09 1.28 3.47
CA TRP A 61 0.71 0.37 2.38
C TRP A 61 0.89 1.03 1.01
N ALA A 62 0.51 2.31 0.90
CA ALA A 62 0.61 3.05 -0.34
C ALA A 62 2.05 3.48 -0.62
N HIS A 63 2.82 3.72 0.43
CA HIS A 63 4.23 4.06 0.32
C HIS A 63 5.04 2.92 -0.30
N ARG A 64 4.73 1.64 -0.01
CA ARG A 64 5.36 0.49 -0.69
C ARG A 64 5.24 0.56 -2.20
N ALA A 65 4.03 0.82 -2.71
CA ALA A 65 3.79 0.95 -4.14
C ALA A 65 4.58 2.12 -4.74
N ASN A 66 4.67 3.26 -4.04
CA ASN A 66 5.45 4.40 -4.51
C ASN A 66 6.97 4.17 -4.47
N ILE A 67 7.48 3.51 -3.43
CA ILE A 67 8.89 3.12 -3.34
C ILE A 67 9.24 2.25 -4.54
N VAL A 68 8.44 1.23 -4.84
CA VAL A 68 8.68 0.35 -5.99
C VAL A 68 8.54 1.09 -7.32
N ARG A 69 7.52 1.95 -7.47
CA ARG A 69 7.37 2.83 -8.65
C ARG A 69 8.65 3.60 -8.92
N SER A 70 9.26 4.20 -7.90
CA SER A 70 10.50 4.96 -8.06
C SER A 70 11.75 4.11 -8.23
N LEU A 71 11.88 3.01 -7.48
CA LEU A 71 13.01 2.09 -7.63
C LEU A 71 13.08 1.43 -9.01
N LYS A 72 11.92 1.28 -9.67
CA LYS A 72 11.77 0.75 -11.02
C LYS A 72 11.80 1.81 -12.13
N GLY A 73 11.89 3.10 -11.80
CA GLY A 73 11.89 4.17 -12.81
C GLY A 73 10.56 4.28 -13.58
N LEU A 74 9.43 3.99 -12.92
CA LEU A 74 8.10 3.96 -13.54
C LEU A 74 7.40 5.33 -13.55
N GLU A 75 8.12 6.41 -13.24
CA GLU A 75 7.55 7.73 -13.07
C GLU A 75 6.82 8.25 -14.31
N ASP A 76 7.43 8.03 -15.48
CA ASP A 76 6.91 8.44 -16.79
C ASP A 76 5.95 7.42 -17.42
N ILE A 77 5.66 6.32 -16.72
CA ILE A 77 4.82 5.21 -17.21
C ILE A 77 3.50 5.16 -16.44
N ILE A 78 3.59 5.28 -15.11
CA ILE A 78 2.44 5.23 -14.19
C ILE A 78 2.27 6.61 -13.57
N GLN A 79 1.17 7.28 -13.91
CA GLN A 79 0.83 8.56 -13.33
C GLN A 79 0.61 8.43 -11.82
N LEU A 80 1.12 9.38 -11.04
CA LEU A 80 0.91 9.44 -9.61
C LEU A 80 -0.11 10.53 -9.27
N VAL A 81 -1.12 10.18 -8.47
CA VAL A 81 -2.08 11.13 -7.91
C VAL A 81 -2.08 10.99 -6.39
N VAL A 82 -1.80 12.10 -5.71
CA VAL A 82 -1.66 12.15 -4.25
C VAL A 82 -2.89 12.81 -3.64
N MET A 83 -3.45 12.17 -2.62
CA MET A 83 -4.60 12.62 -1.83
C MET A 83 -4.16 13.32 -0.55
N ASP A 84 -5.03 14.17 0.01
CA ASP A 84 -4.76 14.89 1.26
C ASP A 84 -4.58 13.93 2.45
N PHE A 85 -3.69 14.31 3.38
CA PHE A 85 -3.36 13.57 4.61
C PHE A 85 -4.57 13.34 5.52
N THR A 86 -5.57 14.21 5.44
CA THR A 86 -6.71 14.21 6.37
C THR A 86 -7.70 13.12 6.02
N LEU A 87 -7.88 12.15 6.91
CA LEU A 87 -8.99 11.21 6.83
C LEU A 87 -10.27 11.87 7.33
N THR A 88 -11.16 12.20 6.40
CA THR A 88 -12.48 12.81 6.68
C THR A 88 -13.54 11.74 6.97
N PRO A 89 -14.74 12.11 7.48
CA PRO A 89 -15.89 11.21 7.55
C PRO A 89 -16.21 10.51 6.22
N GLU A 90 -15.95 11.16 5.09
CA GLU A 90 -16.17 10.63 3.74
C GLU A 90 -14.97 9.87 3.17
N GLY A 91 -13.93 9.64 3.97
CA GLY A 91 -12.71 8.93 3.61
C GLY A 91 -11.61 9.86 3.10
N TRP A 92 -10.83 9.36 2.14
CA TRP A 92 -9.75 10.13 1.51
C TRP A 92 -10.32 11.13 0.50
N VAL A 93 -9.83 12.37 0.56
CA VAL A 93 -10.34 13.49 -0.24
C VAL A 93 -9.27 14.19 -1.07
N PHE A 94 -9.74 14.86 -2.12
CA PHE A 94 -9.01 15.89 -2.85
C PHE A 94 -9.55 17.25 -2.41
N ASN A 95 -8.68 18.14 -1.95
CA ASN A 95 -9.07 19.44 -1.42
C ASN A 95 -8.02 20.54 -1.62
N GLY A 96 -6.93 20.27 -2.34
CA GLY A 96 -5.88 21.25 -2.63
C GLY A 96 -4.92 21.52 -1.46
N ASN A 97 -5.16 20.93 -0.30
CA ASN A 97 -4.31 21.13 0.88
C ASN A 97 -3.02 20.32 0.76
N ASN A 98 -1.99 20.74 1.50
CA ASN A 98 -0.71 20.04 1.58
C ASN A 98 -0.03 19.78 0.23
N GLY A 99 -0.27 20.64 -0.77
CA GLY A 99 0.27 20.49 -2.13
C GLY A 99 -0.39 19.39 -2.96
N THR A 100 -1.54 18.88 -2.53
CA THR A 100 -2.33 17.88 -3.27
C THR A 100 -3.26 18.55 -4.26
N MET A 101 -3.89 17.77 -5.14
CA MET A 101 -4.84 18.31 -6.11
C MET A 101 -6.16 18.70 -5.43
N GLU A 102 -6.82 19.75 -5.95
CA GLU A 102 -8.18 20.14 -5.52
C GLU A 102 -9.22 19.09 -5.91
N LYS A 103 -8.99 18.41 -7.03
CA LYS A 103 -9.86 17.38 -7.59
C LYS A 103 -9.01 16.32 -8.28
N ASP A 104 -9.54 15.11 -8.34
CA ASP A 104 -9.03 14.04 -9.20
C ASP A 104 -8.87 14.54 -10.66
N PRO A 105 -7.73 14.31 -11.31
CA PRO A 105 -7.46 14.85 -12.65
C PRO A 105 -8.22 14.13 -13.78
N LEU A 106 -8.80 12.95 -13.53
CA LEU A 106 -9.51 12.20 -14.57
C LEU A 106 -10.97 12.62 -14.70
N TYR A 107 -11.66 12.79 -13.57
CA TYR A 107 -13.12 12.98 -13.54
C TYR A 107 -13.56 14.18 -12.70
N GLY A 108 -12.62 14.89 -12.06
CA GLY A 108 -12.93 16.03 -11.19
C GLY A 108 -13.57 15.63 -9.86
N PHE A 109 -13.44 14.37 -9.44
CA PHE A 109 -13.95 13.89 -8.15
C PHE A 109 -13.19 14.53 -6.98
N THR A 110 -13.90 14.76 -5.87
CA THR A 110 -13.31 15.31 -4.63
C THR A 110 -13.06 14.23 -3.57
N LYS A 111 -13.43 12.97 -3.84
CA LYS A 111 -13.37 11.85 -2.90
C LYS A 111 -12.88 10.59 -3.59
N LEU A 112 -12.06 9.78 -2.91
CA LEU A 112 -11.61 8.50 -3.44
C LEU A 112 -12.77 7.53 -3.67
N SER A 113 -13.77 7.56 -2.79
CA SER A 113 -14.96 6.70 -2.87
C SER A 113 -15.69 6.81 -4.20
N ALA A 114 -15.63 7.96 -4.87
CA ALA A 114 -16.22 8.14 -6.20
C ALA A 114 -15.57 7.24 -7.27
N LEU A 115 -14.26 6.96 -7.19
CA LEU A 115 -13.59 5.99 -8.06
C LEU A 115 -14.06 4.57 -7.77
N TYR A 116 -14.21 4.21 -6.50
CA TYR A 116 -14.74 2.89 -6.10
C TYR A 116 -16.17 2.67 -6.61
N PHE A 117 -17.05 3.66 -6.47
CA PHE A 117 -18.42 3.57 -6.99
C PHE A 117 -18.49 3.63 -8.53
N LYS A 118 -17.55 4.33 -9.17
CA LYS A 118 -17.43 4.30 -10.64
C LYS A 118 -17.03 2.92 -11.16
N ALA A 119 -16.08 2.25 -10.50
CA ALA A 119 -15.67 0.89 -10.85
C ALA A 119 -16.73 -0.16 -10.48
N LYS A 120 -17.40 0.02 -9.33
CA LYS A 120 -18.44 -0.89 -8.83
C LYS A 120 -19.51 -0.11 -8.04
N PRO A 121 -20.69 0.15 -8.63
CA PRO A 121 -21.74 0.99 -8.00
C PRO A 121 -22.26 0.48 -6.64
N ASP A 122 -22.23 -0.84 -6.43
CA ASP A 122 -22.66 -1.53 -5.20
C ASP A 122 -21.48 -1.89 -4.28
N TYR A 123 -20.37 -1.13 -4.32
CA TYR A 123 -19.21 -1.40 -3.46
C TYR A 123 -19.49 -1.10 -1.98
N GLU A 124 -19.30 -2.10 -1.11
CA GLU A 124 -19.54 -2.00 0.34
C GLU A 124 -18.26 -2.03 1.20
N GLY A 125 -17.10 -2.09 0.56
CA GLY A 125 -15.81 -2.19 1.24
C GLY A 125 -15.24 -0.85 1.71
N ARG A 126 -13.99 -0.86 2.18
CA ARG A 126 -13.26 0.37 2.54
C ARG A 126 -12.62 0.97 1.30
N TYR A 127 -12.72 2.29 1.14
CA TYR A 127 -12.03 3.02 0.08
C TYR A 127 -10.56 3.24 0.47
N THR A 128 -9.70 2.28 0.15
CA THR A 128 -8.29 2.27 0.57
C THR A 128 -7.35 2.80 -0.51
N VAL A 129 -6.19 3.27 -0.05
CA VAL A 129 -4.99 3.46 -0.86
C VAL A 129 -3.92 2.44 -0.42
N PRO A 130 -3.03 1.97 -1.31
CA PRO A 130 -2.89 2.37 -2.72
C PRO A 130 -4.03 1.83 -3.59
N LEU A 131 -4.27 2.49 -4.72
CA LEU A 131 -5.23 2.06 -5.73
C LEU A 131 -4.62 2.27 -7.12
N ILE A 132 -4.57 1.21 -7.91
CA ILE A 132 -4.21 1.27 -9.33
C ILE A 132 -5.48 1.36 -10.16
N TRP A 133 -5.63 2.47 -10.86
CA TRP A 133 -6.74 2.74 -11.77
C TRP A 133 -6.31 2.54 -13.23
N ASP A 134 -7.17 1.93 -14.02
CA ASP A 134 -7.01 1.83 -15.47
C ASP A 134 -7.85 2.89 -16.19
N LYS A 135 -7.20 3.80 -16.92
CA LYS A 135 -7.88 4.84 -17.69
C LYS A 135 -8.66 4.31 -18.90
N LYS A 136 -8.31 3.15 -19.45
CA LYS A 136 -8.97 2.60 -20.66
C LYS A 136 -10.29 1.93 -20.33
N THR A 137 -10.30 1.08 -19.30
CA THR A 137 -11.49 0.35 -18.86
C THR A 137 -12.27 1.10 -17.78
N GLU A 138 -11.74 2.24 -17.31
CA GLU A 138 -12.32 3.07 -16.26
C GLU A 138 -12.69 2.28 -15.00
N THR A 139 -11.78 1.40 -14.56
CA THR A 139 -11.97 0.55 -13.38
C THR A 139 -10.73 0.50 -12.48
N ILE A 140 -10.88 -0.10 -11.31
CA ILE A 140 -9.79 -0.40 -10.38
C ILE A 140 -9.18 -1.74 -10.77
N VAL A 141 -7.88 -1.76 -11.03
CA VAL A 141 -7.12 -2.99 -11.29
C VAL A 141 -6.86 -3.72 -9.98
N ASN A 142 -6.24 -3.02 -9.03
CA ASN A 142 -5.80 -3.62 -7.77
C ASN A 142 -5.76 -2.57 -6.65
N ASN A 143 -6.15 -2.97 -5.43
CA ASN A 143 -6.03 -2.15 -4.21
C ASN A 143 -5.32 -2.87 -3.05
N GLU A 144 -4.58 -3.93 -3.35
CA GLU A 144 -3.74 -4.72 -2.44
C GLU A 144 -2.26 -4.39 -2.64
N SER A 145 -1.67 -3.65 -1.68
CA SER A 145 -0.29 -3.16 -1.76
C SER A 145 0.75 -4.24 -2.05
N SER A 146 0.57 -5.45 -1.50
CA SER A 146 1.53 -6.55 -1.64
C SER A 146 1.53 -7.15 -3.04
N GLU A 147 0.39 -7.15 -3.72
CA GLU A 147 0.26 -7.59 -5.11
C GLU A 147 0.71 -6.49 -6.06
N ILE A 148 0.37 -5.23 -5.75
CA ILE A 148 0.79 -4.07 -6.53
C ILE A 148 2.31 -4.05 -6.68
N ILE A 149 3.07 -4.14 -5.59
CA ILE A 149 4.53 -4.15 -5.71
C ILE A 149 5.04 -5.31 -6.58
N ARG A 150 4.44 -6.50 -6.45
CA ARG A 150 4.86 -7.69 -7.20
C ARG A 150 4.61 -7.56 -8.70
N MET A 151 3.48 -6.98 -9.12
CA MET A 151 3.27 -6.72 -10.55
C MET A 151 4.19 -5.63 -11.07
N LEU A 152 4.49 -4.60 -10.27
CA LEU A 152 5.37 -3.51 -10.70
C LEU A 152 6.83 -3.92 -10.87
N PHE A 153 7.27 -5.00 -10.22
CA PHE A 153 8.62 -5.53 -10.40
C PHE A 153 8.90 -5.87 -11.87
N THR A 154 7.96 -6.53 -12.57
CA THR A 154 8.25 -7.11 -13.89
C THR A 154 7.31 -6.68 -15.00
N ALA A 155 6.06 -6.29 -14.72
CA ALA A 155 5.04 -6.08 -15.76
C ALA A 155 5.46 -5.03 -16.81
N PHE A 156 6.24 -4.03 -16.40
CA PHE A 156 6.68 -2.92 -17.27
C PHE A 156 8.13 -3.03 -17.73
N ASP A 157 8.81 -4.16 -17.51
CA ASP A 157 10.24 -4.33 -17.83
C ASP A 157 10.56 -4.05 -19.31
N GLU A 158 9.63 -4.33 -20.24
CA GLU A 158 9.84 -4.07 -21.66
C GLU A 158 10.02 -2.57 -21.98
N PHE A 159 9.43 -1.69 -21.16
CA PHE A 159 9.51 -0.24 -21.34
C PHE A 159 10.74 0.39 -20.68
N LEU A 160 11.50 -0.40 -19.91
CA LEU A 160 12.66 0.04 -19.15
C LEU A 160 13.97 -0.29 -19.87
N PRO A 161 15.03 0.52 -19.66
CA PRO A 161 16.39 0.15 -20.06
C PRO A 161 16.75 -1.22 -19.50
N GLU A 162 17.56 -1.99 -20.23
CA GLU A 162 17.92 -3.36 -19.83
C GLU A 162 18.51 -3.40 -18.40
N SER A 163 19.35 -2.43 -18.02
CA SER A 163 19.91 -2.34 -16.66
C SER A 163 18.89 -2.11 -15.55
N GLU A 164 17.70 -1.61 -15.87
CA GLU A 164 16.63 -1.30 -14.92
C GLU A 164 15.56 -2.41 -14.84
N ARG A 165 15.64 -3.41 -15.71
CA ARG A 165 14.76 -4.59 -15.67
C ARG A 165 15.03 -5.43 -14.44
N GLU A 166 13.99 -6.07 -13.92
CA GLU A 166 14.04 -6.75 -12.62
C GLU A 166 15.17 -7.78 -12.53
N VAL A 167 15.28 -8.62 -13.55
CA VAL A 167 16.28 -9.69 -13.62
C VAL A 167 17.72 -9.17 -13.66
N ASN A 168 17.92 -7.91 -14.03
CA ASN A 168 19.23 -7.27 -14.16
C ASN A 168 19.56 -6.38 -12.95
N LYS A 169 18.63 -6.20 -12.01
CA LYS A 169 18.90 -5.50 -10.75
C LYS A 169 19.89 -6.31 -9.90
N PRO A 170 20.77 -5.65 -9.11
CA PRO A 170 21.66 -6.32 -8.18
C PRO A 170 20.90 -7.29 -7.26
N GLY A 171 21.47 -8.46 -7.00
CA GLY A 171 20.83 -9.51 -6.19
C GLY A 171 19.69 -10.27 -6.88
N GLY A 172 19.44 -10.02 -8.17
CA GLY A 172 18.36 -10.67 -8.93
C GLY A 172 16.99 -10.01 -8.77
N GLY A 173 16.96 -8.73 -8.36
CA GLY A 173 15.73 -7.97 -8.15
C GLY A 173 15.24 -7.94 -6.71
N TYR A 174 14.01 -7.46 -6.54
CA TYR A 174 13.35 -7.29 -5.26
C TYR A 174 12.67 -8.59 -4.77
N TYR A 175 12.42 -9.56 -5.66
CA TYR A 175 11.86 -10.87 -5.29
C TYR A 175 12.55 -12.05 -6.02
N PRO A 176 13.87 -12.24 -5.80
CA PRO A 176 14.68 -13.23 -6.52
C PRO A 176 14.32 -14.66 -6.11
N GLU A 177 14.37 -15.58 -7.08
CA GLU A 177 13.87 -16.96 -6.95
C GLU A 177 14.48 -17.72 -5.77
N ASN A 178 15.80 -17.57 -5.55
CA ASN A 178 16.52 -18.28 -4.49
C ASN A 178 16.19 -17.79 -3.07
N LEU A 179 15.53 -16.64 -2.91
CA LEU A 179 15.16 -16.09 -1.59
C LEU A 179 13.65 -16.08 -1.33
N ARG A 180 12.81 -16.43 -2.31
CA ARG A 180 11.35 -16.28 -2.20
C ARG A 180 10.77 -16.93 -0.96
N LYS A 181 11.19 -18.15 -0.64
CA LYS A 181 10.72 -18.87 0.54
C LYS A 181 11.02 -18.10 1.84
N GLU A 182 12.26 -17.64 2.01
CA GLU A 182 12.67 -16.90 3.21
C GLU A 182 11.97 -15.53 3.29
N ILE A 183 11.81 -14.85 2.14
CA ILE A 183 11.08 -13.58 2.03
C ILE A 183 9.61 -13.77 2.41
N ASP A 184 8.94 -14.79 1.88
CA ASP A 184 7.53 -15.06 2.14
C ASP A 184 7.28 -15.41 3.61
N GLU A 185 8.12 -16.29 4.18
CA GLU A 185 8.08 -16.65 5.60
C GLU A 185 8.27 -15.40 6.48
N MET A 186 9.20 -14.51 6.14
CA MET A 186 9.40 -13.28 6.88
C MET A 186 8.22 -12.32 6.75
N ASN A 187 7.77 -12.09 5.52
CA ASN A 187 6.68 -11.17 5.21
C ASN A 187 5.38 -11.54 5.89
N GLU A 188 5.12 -12.83 6.12
CA GLU A 188 3.93 -13.29 6.84
C GLU A 188 3.91 -12.79 8.29
N TRP A 189 4.94 -13.08 9.08
CA TRP A 189 4.96 -12.68 10.48
C TRP A 189 5.24 -11.18 10.66
N VAL A 190 6.05 -10.56 9.78
CA VAL A 190 6.25 -9.10 9.77
C VAL A 190 4.92 -8.40 9.46
N TYR A 191 4.13 -8.92 8.52
CA TYR A 191 2.79 -8.39 8.29
C TYR A 191 1.90 -8.52 9.53
N ASP A 192 1.79 -9.72 10.10
CA ASP A 192 0.85 -9.99 11.18
C ASP A 192 1.21 -9.25 12.48
N LYS A 193 2.50 -9.22 12.82
CA LYS A 193 3.02 -8.78 14.12
C LYS A 193 3.64 -7.39 14.13
N ILE A 194 4.10 -6.87 13.00
CA ILE A 194 4.70 -5.52 12.92
C ILE A 194 3.78 -4.60 12.13
N ASN A 195 3.67 -4.81 10.82
CA ASN A 195 3.01 -3.89 9.90
C ASN A 195 1.53 -3.71 10.23
N ASN A 196 0.82 -4.81 10.51
CA ASN A 196 -0.54 -4.78 11.02
C ASN A 196 -0.58 -4.77 12.55
N GLY A 197 0.48 -5.24 13.22
CA GLY A 197 0.59 -5.27 14.68
C GLY A 197 0.44 -3.90 15.32
N VAL A 198 1.11 -2.87 14.78
CA VAL A 198 0.97 -1.49 15.27
C VAL A 198 -0.48 -0.97 15.18
N TYR A 199 -1.23 -1.38 14.16
CA TYR A 199 -2.65 -1.04 14.04
C TYR A 199 -3.50 -1.83 15.04
N LYS A 200 -3.23 -3.13 15.21
CA LYS A 200 -3.94 -3.94 16.21
C LYS A 200 -3.74 -3.40 17.62
N THR A 201 -2.52 -2.98 17.94
CA THR A 201 -2.18 -2.32 19.22
C THR A 201 -2.84 -0.95 19.34
N GLY A 202 -2.67 -0.06 18.35
CA GLY A 202 -3.12 1.33 18.44
C GLY A 202 -4.64 1.51 18.35
N PHE A 203 -5.34 0.59 17.69
CA PHE A 203 -6.80 0.62 17.58
C PHE A 203 -7.51 -0.24 18.63
N ALA A 204 -6.78 -0.99 19.46
CA ALA A 204 -7.39 -1.78 20.52
C ALA A 204 -8.22 -0.88 21.46
N SER A 205 -9.43 -1.33 21.82
CA SER A 205 -10.31 -0.59 22.73
C SER A 205 -10.47 -1.25 24.10
N THR A 206 -9.72 -2.32 24.37
CA THR A 206 -9.63 -2.97 25.68
C THR A 206 -8.17 -3.20 26.05
N GLN A 207 -7.87 -3.22 27.35
CA GLN A 207 -6.51 -3.47 27.85
C GLN A 207 -6.00 -4.85 27.43
N GLU A 208 -6.88 -5.86 27.46
CA GLU A 208 -6.55 -7.22 27.04
C GLU A 208 -6.18 -7.28 25.56
N ALA A 209 -6.99 -6.65 24.68
CA ALA A 209 -6.67 -6.59 23.26
C ALA A 209 -5.35 -5.84 23.00
N TYR A 210 -5.11 -4.73 23.70
CA TYR A 210 -3.84 -4.00 23.61
C TYR A 210 -2.65 -4.89 24.00
N LEU A 211 -2.69 -5.54 25.17
CA LEU A 211 -1.61 -6.38 25.67
C LEU A 211 -1.34 -7.59 24.76
N SER A 212 -2.41 -8.20 24.22
CA SER A 212 -2.30 -9.33 23.29
C SER A 212 -1.59 -8.99 21.97
N ASN A 213 -1.48 -7.71 21.61
CA ASN A 213 -0.87 -7.25 20.36
C ASN A 213 0.46 -6.51 20.58
N VAL A 214 0.59 -5.70 21.64
CA VAL A 214 1.83 -4.94 21.90
C VAL A 214 3.01 -5.85 22.26
N VAL A 215 2.77 -6.93 23.02
CA VAL A 215 3.86 -7.85 23.41
C VAL A 215 4.43 -8.57 22.17
N PRO A 216 3.61 -9.24 21.33
CA PRO A 216 4.13 -9.85 20.09
C PRO A 216 4.76 -8.86 19.11
N LEU A 217 4.33 -7.60 19.11
CA LEU A 217 4.94 -6.55 18.30
C LEU A 217 6.41 -6.34 18.72
N PHE A 218 6.67 -6.11 20.02
CA PHE A 218 8.03 -5.88 20.49
C PHE A 218 8.90 -7.15 20.39
N GLU A 219 8.36 -8.34 20.67
CA GLU A 219 9.07 -9.60 20.44
C GLU A 219 9.49 -9.78 18.96
N SER A 220 8.64 -9.31 18.04
CA SER A 220 8.93 -9.36 16.60
C SER A 220 9.98 -8.33 16.20
N LEU A 221 9.98 -7.14 16.81
CA LEU A 221 11.04 -6.15 16.61
C LEU A 221 12.40 -6.68 17.11
N ASP A 222 12.43 -7.34 18.28
CA ASP A 222 13.64 -8.01 18.79
C ASP A 222 14.12 -9.12 17.84
N ARG A 223 13.18 -9.85 17.22
CA ARG A 223 13.51 -10.86 16.20
C ARG A 223 14.14 -10.23 14.95
N VAL A 224 13.62 -9.10 14.46
CA VAL A 224 14.22 -8.36 13.33
C VAL A 224 15.63 -7.89 13.70
N GLU A 225 15.80 -7.28 14.87
CA GLU A 225 17.09 -6.79 15.35
C GLU A 225 18.13 -7.92 15.43
N LYS A 226 17.76 -9.06 16.02
CA LYS A 226 18.62 -10.24 16.08
C LYS A 226 18.96 -10.78 14.68
N HIS A 227 18.01 -10.78 13.76
CA HIS A 227 18.23 -11.23 12.38
C HIS A 227 19.25 -10.35 11.65
N LEU A 228 19.09 -9.03 11.73
CA LEU A 228 20.01 -8.05 11.14
C LEU A 228 21.40 -8.12 11.79
N SER A 229 21.47 -8.19 13.11
CA SER A 229 22.72 -8.31 13.86
C SER A 229 23.50 -9.60 13.55
N ASN A 230 22.81 -10.74 13.37
CA ASN A 230 23.47 -12.03 13.14
C ASN A 230 24.01 -12.22 11.73
N ARG A 231 23.34 -11.67 10.71
CA ARG A 231 23.77 -11.84 9.32
C ARG A 231 24.99 -11.02 8.98
N GLY A 232 25.18 -9.86 9.62
CA GLY A 232 26.25 -8.92 9.30
C GLY A 232 26.12 -8.30 7.91
N THR A 233 24.95 -8.43 7.27
CA THR A 233 24.64 -7.87 5.96
C THR A 233 23.83 -6.59 6.10
N LYS A 234 23.85 -5.75 5.07
CA LYS A 234 23.17 -4.43 5.12
C LYS A 234 21.65 -4.55 5.15
N TYR A 235 21.07 -5.56 4.51
CA TYR A 235 19.63 -5.77 4.38
C TYR A 235 19.22 -7.15 4.91
N LEU A 236 17.90 -7.39 5.00
CA LEU A 236 17.32 -8.58 5.62
C LEU A 236 17.81 -9.88 4.98
N PHE A 237 18.07 -9.90 3.67
CA PHE A 237 18.50 -11.10 2.95
C PHE A 237 19.81 -10.95 2.17
N GLY A 238 20.67 -10.02 2.57
CA GLY A 238 22.00 -9.86 1.97
C GLY A 238 22.40 -8.39 1.75
N ASP A 239 23.17 -8.16 0.70
CA ASP A 239 23.69 -6.82 0.36
C ASP A 239 22.78 -6.02 -0.58
N HIS A 240 21.64 -6.60 -0.97
CA HIS A 240 20.67 -5.99 -1.86
C HIS A 240 19.27 -5.93 -1.22
N ILE A 241 18.54 -4.85 -1.52
CA ILE A 241 17.17 -4.63 -1.05
C ILE A 241 16.24 -5.66 -1.68
N THR A 242 15.35 -6.22 -0.88
CA THR A 242 14.26 -7.09 -1.32
C THR A 242 12.89 -6.49 -0.97
N GLU A 243 11.80 -7.13 -1.41
CA GLU A 243 10.45 -6.72 -1.02
C GLU A 243 10.24 -6.81 0.51
N ALA A 244 11.01 -7.63 1.23
CA ALA A 244 10.93 -7.70 2.68
C ALA A 244 11.46 -6.42 3.35
N ASP A 245 12.51 -5.80 2.81
CA ASP A 245 13.07 -4.55 3.33
C ASP A 245 12.15 -3.35 3.04
N ILE A 246 11.44 -3.41 1.91
CA ILE A 246 10.47 -2.39 1.48
C ILE A 246 9.20 -2.43 2.35
N ARG A 247 8.84 -3.60 2.89
CA ARG A 247 7.52 -3.86 3.49
C ARG A 247 7.43 -3.57 4.98
#